data_AF-A0A3N5RUZ0-F1
#
_entry.id   AF-A0A3N5RUZ0-F1
#
_cell.length_a   1.000
_cell.length_b   1.000
_cell.length_c   1.000
_cell.angle_alpha   90.00
_cell.angle_beta   90.00
_cell.angle_gamma   90.00
#
_symmetry.space_group_name_H-M   'P 1'
#
loop_
_entity.id
_entity.type
_entity.pdbx_description
1 polymer ?
#
loop_
_entity_poly.entity_id
_entity_poly.type
_entity_poly.pdbx_seq_one_letter_code
_entity_poly.pdbx_strand_id
1 'polypeptide(L)'
;MSKRLAIAGGLLIILALTSLCLQSFILDVIIVPVIYTWYSIRLFLQSVPGATYWTMLVAAAALIFFISILLRMRLPDRRKRDDPPVRGQVEVTAGYIRSARKGVFSKWLLANRLVELARAIMKQRGVEVFNMNDLRGTDWDPPQNIRAYFEAGANRYFMQVPRRRLFARLRKTPFEVDINEVIDYLESKMKT
;
A
#
# COMPACT_ATOMS: atom_id res chain seq x y z
N MET A 1 47.72 -16.23 -76.82
CA MET A 1 46.33 -16.47 -76.35
C MET A 1 46.20 -17.67 -75.40
N SER A 2 46.90 -18.79 -75.64
CA SER A 2 46.86 -20.01 -74.79
C SER A 2 47.15 -19.79 -73.30
N LYS A 3 48.13 -18.94 -72.95
CA LYS A 3 48.46 -18.64 -71.53
C LYS A 3 47.31 -17.97 -70.76
N ARG A 4 46.51 -17.12 -71.41
CA ARG A 4 45.36 -16.44 -70.76
C ARG A 4 44.21 -17.41 -70.50
N LEU A 5 43.99 -18.36 -71.41
CA LEU A 5 43.00 -19.44 -71.25
C LEU A 5 43.40 -20.40 -70.12
N ALA A 6 44.68 -20.75 -70.01
CA ALA A 6 45.17 -21.57 -68.90
C ALA A 6 44.99 -20.89 -67.53
N ILE A 7 45.27 -19.59 -67.44
CA ILE A 7 45.08 -18.81 -66.20
C ILE A 7 43.60 -18.70 -65.86
N ALA A 8 42.73 -18.43 -66.84
CA ALA A 8 41.28 -18.34 -66.63
C ALA A 8 40.70 -19.69 -66.18
N GLY A 9 41.16 -20.81 -66.76
CA GLY A 9 40.76 -22.15 -66.34
C GLY A 9 41.20 -22.48 -64.92
N GLY A 10 42.44 -22.15 -64.55
CA GLY A 10 42.94 -22.31 -63.19
C GLY A 10 42.15 -21.49 -62.17
N LEU A 11 41.83 -20.23 -62.49
CA LEU A 11 41.03 -19.36 -61.63
C LEU A 11 39.63 -19.93 -61.40
N LEU A 12 38.98 -20.45 -62.45
CA LEU A 12 37.65 -21.06 -62.35
C LEU A 12 37.63 -22.27 -61.42
N ILE A 13 38.67 -23.12 -61.49
CA ILE A 13 38.79 -24.30 -60.62
C ILE A 13 38.97 -23.87 -59.16
N ILE A 14 39.81 -22.85 -58.90
CA ILE A 14 40.02 -22.32 -57.55
C ILE A 14 38.72 -21.72 -56.99
N LEU A 15 37.97 -20.97 -57.81
CA LEU A 15 36.70 -20.39 -57.40
C LEU A 15 35.66 -21.47 -57.06
N ALA A 16 35.58 -22.52 -57.89
CA ALA A 16 34.69 -23.64 -57.67
C ALA A 16 35.04 -24.42 -56.39
N LEU A 17 36.32 -24.70 -56.15
CA LEU A 17 36.78 -25.33 -54.91
C LEU A 17 36.46 -24.46 -53.68
N THR A 18 36.68 -23.14 -53.79
CA THR A 18 36.41 -22.21 -52.69
C THR A 18 34.92 -22.16 -52.38
N SER A 19 34.06 -22.13 -53.40
CA SER A 19 32.60 -22.15 -53.22
C SER A 19 32.12 -23.44 -52.56
N LEU A 20 32.68 -24.59 -52.93
CA LEU A 20 32.34 -25.88 -52.32
C LEU A 20 32.76 -25.94 -50.85
N CYS A 21 33.97 -25.48 -50.54
CA CYS A 21 34.46 -25.42 -49.17
C CYS A 21 33.61 -24.48 -48.31
N LEU A 22 33.23 -23.32 -48.86
CA LEU A 22 32.38 -22.34 -48.19
C LEU A 22 30.96 -22.87 -47.95
N GLN A 23 30.40 -23.63 -48.90
CA GLN A 23 29.09 -24.26 -48.75
C GLN A 23 29.07 -25.28 -47.61
N SER A 24 30.09 -26.15 -47.54
CA SER A 24 30.24 -27.10 -46.44
C SER A 24 30.40 -26.38 -45.09
N PHE A 25 31.19 -25.30 -45.06
CA PHE A 25 31.37 -24.50 -43.85
C PHE A 25 30.06 -23.85 -43.38
N ILE A 26 29.28 -23.27 -44.28
CA ILE A 26 27.98 -22.67 -43.95
C ILE A 26 26.99 -23.74 -43.44
N LEU A 27 26.97 -24.92 -44.09
CA LEU A 27 26.10 -26.01 -43.68
C LEU A 27 26.43 -26.47 -42.25
N ASP A 28 27.69 -26.77 -41.96
CA ASP A 28 28.09 -27.34 -40.67
C ASP A 28 28.11 -26.32 -39.53
N VAL A 29 28.52 -25.07 -39.80
CA VAL A 29 28.70 -24.04 -38.77
C VAL A 29 27.44 -23.24 -38.50
N ILE A 30 26.56 -23.10 -39.49
CA ILE A 30 25.35 -22.25 -39.35
C ILE A 30 24.09 -23.11 -39.41
N ILE A 31 23.89 -23.85 -40.50
CA ILE A 31 22.59 -24.51 -40.76
C ILE A 31 22.33 -25.65 -39.78
N VAL A 32 23.30 -26.56 -39.63
CA VAL A 32 23.20 -27.70 -38.70
C VAL A 32 22.92 -27.25 -37.26
N PRO A 33 23.70 -26.35 -36.64
CA PRO A 33 23.44 -25.93 -35.27
C PRO A 33 22.11 -25.19 -35.11
N VAL A 34 21.67 -24.41 -36.09
CA VAL A 34 20.34 -23.77 -36.07
C VAL A 34 19.23 -24.82 -36.05
N ILE A 35 19.32 -25.85 -36.90
CA ILE A 35 18.33 -26.94 -36.94
C ILE A 35 18.30 -27.69 -35.61
N TYR A 36 19.46 -28.05 -35.05
CA TYR A 36 19.53 -28.74 -33.76
C TYR A 36 18.99 -27.88 -32.61
N THR A 37 19.28 -26.57 -32.62
CA THR A 37 18.77 -25.64 -31.62
C THR A 37 17.24 -25.55 -31.70
N TRP A 38 16.71 -25.38 -32.91
CA TRP A 38 15.28 -25.34 -33.16
C TRP A 38 14.58 -26.64 -32.72
N TYR A 39 15.16 -27.79 -33.09
CA TYR A 39 14.62 -29.08 -32.71
C TYR A 39 14.63 -29.28 -31.19
N SER A 40 15.71 -28.87 -30.51
CA SER A 40 15.81 -28.93 -29.06
C SER A 40 14.72 -28.09 -28.39
N ILE A 41 14.51 -26.85 -28.84
CA ILE A 41 13.44 -25.98 -28.32
C ILE A 41 12.07 -26.62 -28.51
N ARG A 42 11.79 -27.16 -29.70
CA ARG A 42 10.54 -27.85 -29.98
C ARG A 42 10.35 -29.08 -29.10
N LEU A 43 11.40 -29.88 -28.90
CA LEU A 43 11.38 -31.06 -28.05
C LEU A 43 11.10 -30.67 -26.60
N PHE A 44 11.74 -29.61 -26.08
CA PHE A 44 11.45 -29.07 -24.76
C PHE A 44 9.99 -28.61 -24.63
N LEU A 45 9.48 -27.88 -25.62
CA LEU A 45 8.08 -27.41 -25.63
C LEU A 45 7.08 -28.56 -25.71
N GLN A 46 7.40 -29.63 -26.43
CA GLN A 46 6.52 -30.80 -26.57
C GLN A 46 6.64 -31.78 -25.39
N SER A 47 7.78 -31.75 -24.68
CA SER A 47 8.00 -32.51 -23.45
C SER A 47 7.20 -31.96 -22.28
N VAL A 48 6.71 -30.73 -22.38
CA VAL A 48 5.77 -30.13 -21.43
C VAL A 48 4.38 -30.68 -21.76
N PRO A 49 3.84 -31.64 -20.98
CA PRO A 49 2.54 -32.22 -21.26
C PRO A 49 1.49 -31.12 -21.21
N GLY A 50 0.52 -31.08 -22.13
CA GLY A 50 -0.52 -30.04 -22.12
C GLY A 50 -1.21 -29.86 -20.74
N ALA A 51 -1.23 -30.92 -19.94
CA ALA A 51 -1.67 -30.92 -18.55
C ALA A 51 -0.95 -29.89 -17.66
N THR A 52 0.34 -29.60 -17.87
CA THR A 52 1.06 -28.61 -17.04
C THR A 52 0.51 -27.21 -17.20
N TYR A 53 0.20 -26.77 -18.43
CA TYR A 53 -0.46 -25.49 -18.69
C TYR A 53 -1.80 -25.40 -17.98
N TRP A 54 -2.59 -26.49 -18.02
CA TRP A 54 -3.86 -26.57 -17.30
C TRP A 54 -3.66 -26.54 -15.79
N THR A 55 -2.68 -27.28 -15.24
CA THR A 55 -2.40 -27.25 -13.80
C THR A 55 -1.92 -25.88 -13.34
N MET A 56 -1.10 -25.18 -14.13
CA MET A 56 -0.62 -23.84 -13.81
C MET A 56 -1.78 -22.83 -13.81
N LEU A 57 -2.67 -22.93 -14.79
CA LEU A 57 -3.87 -22.09 -14.89
C LEU A 57 -4.83 -22.37 -13.73
N VAL A 58 -5.11 -23.64 -13.43
CA VAL A 58 -5.96 -24.04 -12.30
C VAL A 58 -5.33 -23.63 -10.97
N ALA A 59 -4.02 -23.79 -10.80
CA ALA A 59 -3.31 -23.36 -9.60
C ALA A 59 -3.36 -21.84 -9.43
N ALA A 60 -3.19 -21.06 -10.50
CA ALA A 60 -3.34 -19.61 -10.46
C ALA A 60 -4.78 -19.20 -10.10
N ALA A 61 -5.78 -19.82 -10.71
CA ALA A 61 -7.18 -19.58 -10.40
C ALA A 61 -7.51 -19.94 -8.94
N ALA A 62 -7.03 -21.08 -8.46
CA ALA A 62 -7.17 -21.51 -7.07
C ALA A 62 -6.49 -20.52 -6.13
N LEU A 63 -5.28 -20.07 -6.43
CA LEU A 63 -4.55 -19.09 -5.63
C LEU A 63 -5.29 -17.75 -5.57
N ILE A 64 -5.83 -17.27 -6.69
CA ILE A 64 -6.70 -16.08 -6.71
C ILE A 64 -7.94 -16.30 -5.84
N PHE A 65 -8.58 -17.46 -5.93
CA PHE A 65 -9.74 -17.81 -5.11
C PHE A 65 -9.41 -17.82 -3.62
N PHE A 66 -8.30 -18.44 -3.22
CA PHE A 66 -7.83 -18.47 -1.83
C PHE A 66 -7.42 -17.10 -1.32
N ILE A 67 -6.74 -16.29 -2.14
CA ILE A 67 -6.42 -14.90 -1.78
C ILE A 67 -7.72 -14.11 -1.62
N SER A 68 -8.67 -14.24 -2.55
CA SER A 68 -9.96 -13.56 -2.51
C SER A 68 -10.74 -13.90 -1.25
N ILE A 69 -10.77 -15.18 -0.85
CA ILE A 69 -11.50 -15.59 0.36
C ILE A 69 -10.81 -15.12 1.64
N LEU A 70 -9.47 -15.18 1.71
CA LEU A 70 -8.70 -14.63 2.83
C LEU A 70 -8.88 -13.11 2.94
N LEU A 71 -8.89 -12.41 1.81
CA LEU A 71 -9.11 -10.96 1.76
C LEU A 71 -10.54 -10.65 2.20
N ARG A 72 -11.54 -11.40 1.73
CA ARG A 72 -12.94 -11.23 2.13
C ARG A 72 -13.18 -11.50 3.61
N MET A 73 -12.45 -12.43 4.24
CA MET A 73 -12.50 -12.63 5.69
C MET A 73 -11.80 -11.51 6.48
N ARG A 74 -10.78 -10.86 5.90
CA ARG A 74 -10.06 -9.74 6.54
C ARG A 74 -10.69 -8.38 6.28
N LEU A 75 -11.48 -8.22 5.23
CA LEU A 75 -12.29 -7.03 5.06
C LEU A 75 -13.53 -7.17 5.96
N PRO A 76 -13.70 -6.32 7.00
CA PRO A 76 -14.99 -6.22 7.65
C PRO A 76 -15.99 -5.86 6.57
N ASP A 77 -17.04 -6.67 6.46
CA ASP A 77 -18.15 -6.53 5.55
C ASP A 77 -18.50 -5.04 5.44
N ARG A 78 -18.06 -4.40 4.34
CA ARG A 78 -18.65 -3.14 3.90
C ARG A 78 -20.02 -3.54 3.37
N ARG A 79 -20.91 -3.93 4.30
CA ARG A 79 -22.35 -3.86 4.08
C ARG A 79 -22.57 -2.54 3.37
N LYS A 80 -23.22 -2.63 2.21
CA LYS A 80 -23.87 -1.49 1.59
C LYS A 80 -24.43 -0.66 2.72
N ARG A 81 -23.87 0.54 2.86
CA ARG A 81 -24.28 1.49 3.87
C ARG A 81 -25.67 1.88 3.40
N ASP A 82 -26.69 1.19 3.90
CA ASP A 82 -28.04 1.72 3.90
C ASP A 82 -27.87 3.13 4.46
N ASP A 83 -28.23 4.14 3.66
CA ASP A 83 -28.08 5.53 4.04
C ASP A 83 -28.67 5.69 5.43
N PRO A 84 -27.86 6.05 6.45
CA PRO A 84 -28.40 6.17 7.79
C PRO A 84 -29.47 7.26 7.76
N PRO A 85 -30.61 7.06 8.45
CA PRO A 85 -31.61 8.10 8.60
C PRO A 85 -30.92 9.35 9.15
N VAL A 86 -31.34 10.54 8.71
CA VAL A 86 -30.74 11.83 9.04
C VAL A 86 -30.60 11.97 10.55
N ARG A 87 -29.44 11.56 11.08
CA ARG A 87 -29.11 11.61 12.50
C ARG A 87 -28.63 13.01 12.84
N GLY A 88 -29.21 13.60 13.87
CA GLY A 88 -28.79 14.90 14.38
C GLY A 88 -27.31 14.90 14.77
N GLN A 89 -26.65 16.06 14.71
CA GLN A 89 -25.21 16.21 15.00
C GLN A 89 -24.78 15.60 16.35
N VAL A 90 -25.68 15.58 17.33
CA VAL A 90 -25.46 15.00 18.67
C VAL A 90 -25.42 13.47 18.62
N GLU A 91 -26.29 12.83 17.84
CA GLU A 91 -26.37 11.38 17.72
C GLU A 91 -25.19 10.80 16.92
N VAL A 92 -24.72 11.56 15.94
CA VAL A 92 -23.46 11.28 15.22
C VAL A 92 -22.27 11.32 16.17
N THR A 93 -22.23 12.31 17.08
CA THR A 93 -21.17 12.45 18.09
C THR A 93 -21.20 11.31 19.12
N ALA A 94 -22.39 10.93 19.60
CA ALA A 94 -22.57 9.77 20.48
C ALA A 94 -22.14 8.44 19.82
N GLY A 95 -22.36 8.31 18.50
CA GLY A 95 -21.88 7.18 17.71
C GLY A 95 -20.35 7.07 17.64
N TYR A 96 -19.65 8.22 17.57
CA TYR A 96 -18.19 8.26 17.63
C TYR A 96 -17.64 7.94 19.02
N ILE A 97 -18.31 8.39 20.09
CA ILE A 97 -17.96 8.04 21.49
C ILE A 97 -18.08 6.52 21.71
N ARG A 98 -19.17 5.90 21.23
CA ARG A 98 -19.36 4.44 21.30
C ARG A 98 -18.31 3.67 20.48
N SER A 99 -17.81 4.28 19.40
CA SER A 99 -16.79 3.69 18.52
C SER A 99 -15.34 3.95 18.98
N ALA A 100 -15.11 4.87 19.93
CA ALA A 100 -13.79 5.19 20.47
C ALA A 100 -13.08 4.00 21.14
N ARG A 101 -13.83 2.95 21.53
CA ARG A 101 -13.27 1.68 22.03
C ARG A 101 -12.59 0.81 20.97
N LYS A 102 -12.81 1.06 19.66
CA LYS A 102 -12.39 0.13 18.59
C LYS A 102 -11.01 0.38 18.00
N GLY A 103 -10.31 1.47 18.35
CA GLY A 103 -8.94 1.67 17.88
C GLY A 103 -8.36 3.06 18.11
N VAL A 104 -7.04 3.17 17.92
CA VAL A 104 -6.25 4.42 18.11
C VAL A 104 -6.76 5.56 17.24
N PHE A 105 -7.20 5.28 16.02
CA PHE A 105 -7.76 6.29 15.10
C PHE A 105 -9.05 6.91 15.64
N SER A 106 -9.96 6.11 16.22
CA SER A 106 -11.21 6.61 16.78
C SER A 106 -10.97 7.47 18.01
N LYS A 107 -9.97 7.11 18.83
CA LYS A 107 -9.52 7.93 19.96
C LYS A 107 -8.93 9.27 19.51
N TRP A 108 -8.10 9.26 18.46
CA TRP A 108 -7.55 10.48 17.86
C TRP A 108 -8.65 11.38 17.27
N LEU A 109 -9.62 10.78 16.56
CA LEU A 109 -10.72 11.53 15.96
C LEU A 109 -11.56 12.24 17.03
N LEU A 110 -11.83 11.56 18.17
CA LEU A 110 -12.53 12.16 19.30
C LEU A 110 -11.72 13.31 19.92
N ALA A 111 -10.41 13.12 20.12
CA ALA A 111 -9.53 14.17 20.63
C ALA A 111 -9.52 15.40 19.71
N ASN A 112 -9.40 15.21 18.38
CA ASN A 112 -9.45 16.30 17.41
C ASN A 112 -10.78 17.08 17.47
N ARG A 113 -11.92 16.39 17.61
CA ARG A 113 -13.22 17.05 17.76
C ARG A 113 -13.34 17.87 19.05
N LEU A 114 -12.83 17.35 20.17
CA LEU A 114 -12.81 18.09 21.44
C LEU A 114 -11.89 19.31 21.37
N VAL A 115 -10.77 19.22 20.65
CA VAL A 115 -9.90 20.38 20.36
C VAL A 115 -10.62 21.42 19.49
N GLU A 116 -11.35 21.00 18.46
CA GLU A 116 -12.17 21.92 17.64
C GLU A 116 -13.22 22.65 18.48
N LEU A 117 -13.87 21.95 19.42
CA LEU A 117 -14.81 22.57 20.36
C LEU A 117 -14.11 23.54 21.32
N ALA A 118 -12.97 23.17 21.89
CA ALA A 118 -12.17 24.05 22.73
C ALA A 118 -11.78 25.35 21.98
N ARG A 119 -11.37 25.23 20.71
CA ARG A 119 -11.07 26.37 19.84
C ARG A 119 -12.28 27.26 19.59
N ALA A 120 -13.45 26.66 19.34
CA ALA A 120 -14.68 27.42 19.16
C ALA A 120 -15.05 28.23 20.42
N ILE A 121 -14.93 27.61 21.60
CA ILE A 121 -15.19 28.27 22.89
C ILE A 121 -14.21 29.43 23.14
N MET A 122 -12.91 29.22 22.92
CA MET A 122 -11.90 30.28 23.08
C MET A 122 -12.13 31.43 22.11
N LYS A 123 -12.46 31.15 20.84
CA LYS A 123 -12.78 32.17 19.83
C LYS A 123 -14.00 33.00 20.23
N GLN A 124 -15.03 32.35 20.77
CA GLN A 124 -16.23 33.05 21.26
C GLN A 124 -15.91 33.99 22.43
N ARG A 125 -14.90 33.65 23.24
CA ARG A 125 -14.45 34.46 24.39
C ARG A 125 -13.45 35.56 24.03
N GLY A 126 -13.04 35.66 22.76
CA GLY A 126 -12.03 36.63 22.34
C GLY A 126 -10.63 36.36 22.90
N VAL A 127 -10.34 35.13 23.35
CA VAL A 127 -9.01 34.75 23.82
C VAL A 127 -8.10 34.54 22.60
N GLU A 128 -7.10 35.40 22.44
CA GLU A 128 -6.08 35.26 21.41
C GLU A 128 -5.21 34.03 21.69
N VAL A 129 -5.32 33.02 20.83
CA VAL A 129 -4.52 31.80 20.93
C VAL A 129 -3.16 32.07 20.30
N PHE A 130 -2.12 32.20 21.13
CA PHE A 130 -0.75 32.52 20.66
C PHE A 130 -0.12 31.40 19.83
N ASN A 131 -0.55 30.14 19.99
CA ASN A 131 -0.02 29.02 19.20
C ASN A 131 -1.08 27.92 19.00
N MET A 132 -1.42 27.55 17.77
CA MET A 132 -2.50 26.59 17.47
C MET A 132 -2.25 25.16 18.00
N ASN A 133 -0.98 24.86 18.33
CA ASN A 133 -0.52 23.58 18.87
C ASN A 133 -0.37 23.58 20.40
N ASP A 134 -0.34 24.75 21.04
CA ASP A 134 -0.23 24.89 22.49
C ASP A 134 -1.44 25.73 22.92
N LEU A 135 -2.52 25.05 23.32
CA LEU A 135 -3.76 25.69 23.78
C LEU A 135 -3.48 26.38 25.12
N ARG A 136 -2.75 27.50 25.09
CA ARG A 136 -2.47 28.39 26.20
C ARG A 136 -3.03 29.77 25.88
N GLY A 137 -3.76 30.34 26.83
CA GLY A 137 -4.33 31.67 26.74
C GLY A 137 -4.51 32.26 28.13
N THR A 138 -4.84 33.55 28.19
CA THR A 138 -4.85 34.37 29.42
C THR A 138 -5.76 33.85 30.54
N ASP A 139 -6.72 32.96 30.24
CA ASP A 139 -7.56 32.25 31.23
C ASP A 139 -7.71 30.74 30.94
N TRP A 140 -6.76 30.19 30.19
CA TRP A 140 -6.82 28.84 29.66
C TRP A 140 -5.53 28.08 29.96
N ASP A 141 -5.51 27.43 31.12
CA ASP A 141 -4.42 26.56 31.58
C ASP A 141 -4.93 25.15 31.90
N PRO A 142 -5.00 24.24 30.91
CA PRO A 142 -5.45 22.88 31.13
C PRO A 142 -4.40 22.08 31.92
N PRO A 143 -4.83 21.19 32.84
CA PRO A 143 -3.93 20.31 33.57
C PRO A 143 -3.15 19.38 32.62
N GLN A 144 -1.98 18.91 33.05
CA GLN A 144 -0.96 18.27 32.19
C GLN A 144 -1.50 17.08 31.37
N ASN A 145 -2.40 16.28 31.95
CA ASN A 145 -3.09 15.17 31.29
C ASN A 145 -3.99 15.66 30.13
N ILE A 146 -4.83 16.66 30.38
CA ILE A 146 -5.74 17.25 29.39
C ILE A 146 -4.95 17.98 28.30
N ARG A 147 -3.85 18.64 28.67
CA ARG A 147 -2.93 19.30 27.72
C ARG A 147 -2.33 18.29 26.74
N ALA A 148 -1.77 17.19 27.25
CA ALA A 148 -1.21 16.13 26.41
C ALA A 148 -2.27 15.49 25.50
N TYR A 149 -3.51 15.37 25.99
CA TYR A 149 -4.63 14.88 25.19
C TYR A 149 -4.99 15.82 24.04
N PHE A 150 -5.07 17.13 24.31
CA PHE A 150 -5.34 18.12 23.28
C PHE A 150 -4.20 18.29 22.28
N GLU A 151 -2.94 18.27 22.71
CA GLU A 151 -1.78 18.28 21.82
C GLU A 151 -1.80 17.07 20.87
N ALA A 152 -2.09 15.89 21.40
CA ALA A 152 -2.20 14.66 20.63
C ALA A 152 -3.39 14.67 19.65
N GLY A 153 -4.49 15.35 20.00
CA GLY A 153 -5.65 15.55 19.12
C GLY A 153 -5.46 16.66 18.08
N ALA A 154 -4.75 17.74 18.43
CA ALA A 154 -4.46 18.87 17.54
C ALA A 154 -3.46 18.51 16.42
N ASN A 155 -2.57 17.55 16.70
CA ASN A 155 -1.61 17.08 15.74
C ASN A 155 -2.30 16.25 14.64
N ARG A 156 -2.22 16.72 13.39
CA ARG A 156 -2.87 16.09 12.22
C ARG A 156 -2.31 14.70 11.89
N TYR A 157 -1.13 14.36 12.40
CA TYR A 157 -0.43 13.11 12.09
C TYR A 157 -0.71 12.02 13.13
N PHE A 158 -1.85 11.35 13.01
CA PHE A 158 -2.19 10.14 13.79
C PHE A 158 -1.17 8.98 13.63
N MET A 159 -0.31 9.03 12.61
CA MET A 159 0.69 8.00 12.31
C MET A 159 1.89 7.99 13.27
N GLN A 160 2.12 9.07 14.03
CA GLN A 160 3.19 9.11 15.04
C GLN A 160 2.81 8.41 16.35
N VAL A 161 1.54 8.01 16.49
CA VAL A 161 1.06 7.28 17.66
C VAL A 161 1.48 5.82 17.54
N PRO A 162 2.27 5.26 18.48
CA PRO A 162 2.81 3.92 18.36
C PRO A 162 1.67 2.91 18.25
N ARG A 163 1.60 2.22 17.11
CA ARG A 163 0.63 1.16 16.84
C ARG A 163 0.89 0.01 17.81
N ARG A 164 -0.15 -0.41 18.55
CA ARG A 164 -0.08 -1.54 19.50
C ARG A 164 0.41 -2.79 18.76
N ARG A 165 1.68 -3.16 18.95
CA ARG A 165 2.21 -4.46 18.53
C ARG A 165 1.72 -5.51 19.52
N LEU A 166 1.41 -6.71 19.03
CA LEU A 166 0.80 -7.83 19.79
C LEU A 166 1.58 -8.23 21.07
N PHE A 167 2.81 -7.76 21.25
CA PHE A 167 3.67 -8.05 22.41
C PHE A 167 4.35 -6.82 23.03
N ALA A 168 3.96 -5.60 22.65
CA ALA A 168 4.52 -4.40 23.27
C ALA A 168 3.81 -4.13 24.61
N ARG A 169 4.59 -4.00 25.70
CA ARG A 169 4.12 -3.48 26.99
C ARG A 169 3.30 -2.22 26.74
N LEU A 170 2.14 -2.09 27.41
CA LEU A 170 1.27 -0.92 27.32
C LEU A 170 2.08 0.35 27.61
N ARG A 171 2.59 1.01 26.57
CA ARG A 171 3.00 2.40 26.68
C ARG A 171 1.70 3.18 26.77
N LYS A 172 1.47 3.85 27.92
CA LYS A 172 0.37 4.79 28.13
C LYS A 172 0.27 5.69 26.91
N THR A 173 -0.78 5.50 26.11
CA THR A 173 -1.02 6.37 24.98
C THR A 173 -1.57 7.71 25.50
N PRO A 174 -1.21 8.87 24.90
CA PRO A 174 -1.77 10.16 25.32
C PRO A 174 -3.30 10.24 25.26
N PHE A 175 -3.94 9.27 24.59
CA PHE A 175 -5.40 9.11 24.47
C PHE A 175 -6.02 8.17 25.52
N GLU A 176 -5.31 7.89 26.62
CA GLU A 176 -5.81 7.14 27.79
C GLU A 176 -6.38 8.04 28.89
N VAL A 177 -6.45 9.35 28.67
CA VAL A 177 -7.14 10.30 29.56
C VAL A 177 -8.64 9.97 29.59
N ASP A 178 -9.25 10.06 30.77
CA ASP A 178 -10.70 9.91 30.89
C ASP A 178 -11.40 11.05 30.14
N ILE A 179 -12.28 10.68 29.20
CA ILE A 179 -13.02 11.64 28.38
C ILE A 179 -13.91 12.51 29.27
N ASN A 180 -14.43 11.97 30.39
CA ASN A 180 -15.27 12.71 31.32
C ASN A 180 -14.50 13.87 31.95
N GLU A 181 -13.24 13.65 32.37
CA GLU A 181 -12.39 14.72 32.91
C GLU A 181 -12.18 15.86 31.90
N VAL A 182 -12.03 15.52 30.61
CA VAL A 182 -11.86 16.52 29.54
C VAL A 182 -13.15 17.31 29.32
N ILE A 183 -14.31 16.63 29.35
CA ILE A 183 -15.62 17.27 29.19
C ILE A 183 -15.93 18.18 30.38
N ASP A 184 -15.71 17.71 31.60
CA ASP A 184 -15.94 18.48 32.83
C ASP A 184 -15.09 19.75 32.86
N TYR A 185 -13.83 19.66 32.39
CA TYR A 185 -12.97 20.83 32.23
C TYR A 185 -13.54 21.82 31.21
N LEU A 186 -13.97 21.35 30.03
CA LEU A 186 -14.58 22.21 29.00
C LEU A 186 -15.89 22.85 29.50
N GLU A 187 -16.69 22.13 30.27
CA GLU A 187 -17.93 22.63 30.86
C GLU A 187 -17.65 23.70 31.94
N SER A 188 -16.65 23.49 32.80
CA SER A 188 -16.23 24.50 33.78
C SER A 188 -15.80 25.80 33.12
N LYS A 189 -15.12 25.69 31.98
CA LYS A 189 -14.69 26.81 31.13
C LYS A 189 -15.80 27.35 30.24
N MET A 190 -17.01 26.80 30.25
CA MET A 190 -18.16 27.36 29.56
C MET A 190 -19.09 28.10 30.52
N LYS A 191 -19.22 27.61 31.76
CA LYS A 191 -20.10 28.18 32.81
C LYS A 191 -19.55 29.42 33.49
N THR A 192 -18.23 29.64 33.42
CA THR A 192 -17.55 30.84 33.96
C THR A 192 -17.54 31.94 32.92
#